data_AF-A0A662J9T8-F1
#
_entry.id   AF-A0A662J9T8-F1
#
_cell.length_a   1.000
_cell.length_b   1.000
_cell.length_c   1.000
_cell.angle_alpha   90.00
_cell.angle_beta   90.00
_cell.angle_gamma   90.00
#
_symmetry.space_group_name_H-M   'P 1'
#
loop_
_entity.id
_entity.type
_entity.pdbx_description
1 polymer ?
#
loop_
_entity_poly.entity_id
_entity_poly.type
_entity_poly.pdbx_seq_one_letter_code
_entity_poly.pdbx_strand_id
1 'polypeptide(L)'
;MLQDQVSLWLTAVAVMIALYIGTFEMSFRTVFPAILAVAGVVIGNIAEGRIKTDIEVSEEEGKSIIYYGALGFLLIGLIGSLAGWVLQPERLPKFSLLDYALFGILMAVAEEQFFRAGLLSWIRASVSDNTVAIVASATIFSAYHLAVYGIDINRLVYVFIGGVVLAWLVVKTNRISPSIIAHMLNNLAGVMFVG
;
A
#
# COMPACT_ATOMS: atom_id res chain seq x y z
N MET A 1 -6.07 -14.01 -1.91
CA MET A 1 -6.02 -12.93 -2.91
C MET A 1 -4.81 -13.18 -3.78
N LEU A 2 -4.88 -12.82 -5.05
CA LEU A 2 -3.85 -13.22 -6.01
C LEU A 2 -2.67 -12.25 -5.99
N GLN A 3 -1.47 -12.80 -5.87
CA GLN A 3 -0.22 -12.15 -6.28
C GLN A 3 -0.08 -12.35 -7.78
N ASP A 4 -0.51 -11.35 -8.55
CA ASP A 4 -0.32 -11.35 -10.00
C ASP A 4 1.12 -10.95 -10.39
N GLN A 5 1.49 -11.19 -11.65
CA GLN A 5 2.81 -10.87 -12.18
C GLN A 5 3.23 -9.42 -11.90
N VAL A 6 2.31 -8.45 -11.98
CA VAL A 6 2.60 -7.04 -11.73
C VAL A 6 2.95 -6.81 -10.26
N SER A 7 2.16 -7.36 -9.33
CA SER A 7 2.43 -7.26 -7.90
C SER A 7 3.76 -7.89 -7.49
N LEU A 8 4.15 -9.00 -8.13
CA LEU A 8 5.44 -9.67 -7.90
C LEU A 8 6.61 -8.80 -8.38
N TRP A 9 6.52 -8.21 -9.59
CA TRP A 9 7.54 -7.29 -10.10
C TRP A 9 7.67 -6.06 -9.22
N LEU A 10 6.56 -5.46 -8.77
CA LEU A 10 6.58 -4.31 -7.88
C LEU A 10 7.20 -4.66 -6.52
N THR A 11 6.97 -5.87 -6.02
CA THR A 11 7.61 -6.37 -4.79
C THR A 11 9.11 -6.55 -4.98
N ALA A 12 9.55 -7.10 -6.11
CA ALA A 12 10.97 -7.20 -6.43
C ALA A 12 11.64 -5.82 -6.54
N VAL A 13 10.98 -4.87 -7.20
CA VAL A 13 11.44 -3.47 -7.27
C VAL A 13 11.54 -2.85 -5.87
N ALA A 14 10.55 -3.06 -5.01
CA ALA A 14 10.60 -2.56 -3.63
C ALA A 14 11.78 -3.14 -2.85
N VAL A 15 12.09 -4.44 -3.00
CA VAL A 15 13.29 -5.04 -2.39
C VAL A 15 14.56 -4.36 -2.91
N MET A 16 14.66 -4.12 -4.22
CA MET A 16 15.81 -3.42 -4.80
C MET A 16 15.94 -1.97 -4.28
N ILE A 17 14.82 -1.26 -4.11
CA ILE A 17 14.79 0.07 -3.50
C ILE A 17 15.26 0.02 -2.05
N ALA A 18 14.78 -0.95 -1.26
CA ALA A 18 15.19 -1.12 0.12
C ALA A 18 16.71 -1.38 0.23
N LEU A 19 17.27 -2.19 -0.66
CA LEU A 19 18.71 -2.41 -0.75
C LEU A 19 19.48 -1.14 -1.15
N TYR A 20 18.98 -0.39 -2.13
CA TYR A 20 19.58 0.88 -2.55
C TYR A 20 19.61 1.88 -1.39
N ILE A 21 18.44 2.21 -0.82
CA ILE A 21 18.36 3.19 0.27
C ILE A 21 19.12 2.66 1.50
N GLY A 22 19.03 1.37 1.83
CA GLY A 22 19.78 0.77 2.94
C GLY A 22 21.30 0.83 2.77
N THR A 23 21.81 0.78 1.53
CA THR A 23 23.27 0.87 1.26
C THR A 23 23.80 2.28 1.50
N PHE A 24 23.05 3.32 1.15
CA PHE A 24 23.50 4.70 1.20
C PHE A 24 22.99 5.48 2.43
N GLU A 25 21.88 5.04 3.02
CA GLU A 25 21.17 5.65 4.15
C GLU A 25 20.82 4.54 5.17
N MET A 26 21.83 4.05 5.91
CA MET A 26 21.66 3.06 6.98
C MET A 26 20.86 3.66 8.15
N SER A 27 19.54 3.49 8.13
CA SER A 27 18.68 3.85 9.27
C SER A 27 17.62 2.77 9.51
N PHE A 28 17.15 2.64 10.75
CA PHE A 28 16.07 1.70 11.08
C PHE A 28 14.81 1.93 10.21
N ARG A 29 14.61 3.16 9.72
CA ARG A 29 13.49 3.55 8.85
C ARG A 29 13.55 2.89 7.47
N THR A 30 14.71 2.40 7.01
CA THR A 30 14.87 1.76 5.70
C THR A 30 14.77 0.23 5.77
N VAL A 31 15.02 -0.35 6.95
CA VAL A 31 14.86 -1.79 7.23
C VAL A 31 13.41 -2.15 7.53
N PHE A 32 12.68 -1.26 8.21
CA PHE A 32 11.29 -1.48 8.60
C PHE A 32 10.35 -1.86 7.43
N PRO A 33 10.37 -1.19 6.25
CA PRO A 33 9.49 -1.54 5.14
C PRO A 33 9.79 -2.93 4.56
N ALA A 34 11.07 -3.32 4.53
CA ALA A 34 11.46 -4.66 4.10
C ALA A 34 10.92 -5.75 5.06
N ILE A 35 11.01 -5.51 6.38
CA ILE A 35 10.42 -6.39 7.40
C ILE A 35 8.90 -6.46 7.22
N LEU A 36 8.24 -5.33 6.99
CA LEU A 36 6.79 -5.23 6.82
C LEU A 36 6.33 -6.04 5.59
N ALA A 37 7.02 -5.90 4.47
CA ALA A 37 6.74 -6.68 3.25
C ALA A 37 6.89 -8.19 3.47
N VAL A 38 7.99 -8.62 4.11
CA VAL A 38 8.22 -10.03 4.44
C VAL A 38 7.15 -10.57 5.39
N ALA A 39 6.78 -9.80 6.42
CA ALA A 39 5.72 -10.17 7.35
C ALA A 39 4.37 -10.34 6.63
N GLY A 40 4.06 -9.47 5.67
CA GLY A 40 2.86 -9.59 4.84
C GLY A 40 2.79 -10.88 4.04
N VAL A 41 3.88 -11.23 3.37
CA VAL A 41 4.02 -12.49 2.61
C VAL A 41 3.87 -13.70 3.53
N VAL A 42 4.45 -13.67 4.74
CA VAL A 42 4.32 -14.76 5.72
C VAL A 42 2.89 -14.91 6.22
N ILE A 43 2.25 -13.81 6.64
CA ILE A 43 0.86 -13.81 7.13
C ILE A 43 -0.10 -14.29 6.03
N GLY A 44 0.08 -13.82 4.78
CA GLY A 44 -0.74 -14.23 3.65
C GLY A 44 -0.64 -15.74 3.36
N ASN A 45 0.57 -16.30 3.44
CA ASN A 45 0.77 -17.76 3.34
C ASN A 45 0.05 -18.52 4.46
N ILE A 46 0.14 -18.05 5.70
CA ILE A 46 -0.52 -18.70 6.85
C ILE A 46 -2.05 -18.64 6.69
N ALA A 47 -2.58 -17.48 6.30
CA ALA A 47 -4.02 -17.27 6.15
C ALA A 47 -4.66 -18.09 5.04
N GLU A 48 -3.98 -18.23 3.90
CA GLU A 48 -4.53 -18.91 2.72
C GLU A 48 -4.00 -20.34 2.53
N GLY A 49 -3.12 -20.80 3.41
CA GLY A 49 -2.40 -22.07 3.31
C GLY A 49 -1.32 -22.11 2.22
N ARG A 50 -1.38 -21.19 1.25
CA ARG A 50 -0.39 -20.92 0.21
C ARG A 50 -0.69 -19.59 -0.47
N ILE A 51 0.34 -18.79 -0.78
CA ILE A 51 0.17 -17.64 -1.68
C ILE A 51 -0.33 -18.16 -3.02
N LYS A 52 -1.48 -17.65 -3.45
CA LYS A 52 -2.02 -17.90 -4.78
C LYS A 52 -1.37 -16.90 -5.75
N THR A 53 -0.60 -17.42 -6.70
CA THR A 53 0.10 -16.63 -7.71
C THR A 53 -0.57 -16.76 -9.07
N ASP A 54 -0.57 -15.68 -9.83
CA ASP A 54 -1.06 -15.63 -11.22
C ASP A 54 -0.01 -14.96 -12.11
N ILE A 55 0.81 -15.76 -12.78
CA ILE A 55 1.94 -15.26 -13.59
C ILE A 55 1.48 -14.87 -15.00
N GLU A 56 0.40 -15.46 -15.50
CA GLU A 56 -0.08 -15.27 -16.86
C GLU A 56 -1.26 -14.30 -16.88
N VAL A 57 -0.97 -13.01 -16.68
CA VAL A 57 -1.98 -11.95 -16.72
C VAL A 57 -2.44 -11.76 -18.17
N SER A 58 -3.71 -12.05 -18.44
CA SER A 58 -4.31 -11.79 -19.75
C SER A 58 -4.44 -10.29 -20.04
N GLU A 59 -4.63 -9.92 -21.31
CA GLU A 59 -4.79 -8.52 -21.71
C GLU A 59 -5.96 -7.83 -20.98
N GLU A 60 -7.09 -8.52 -20.83
CA GLU A 60 -8.27 -7.99 -20.13
C GLU A 60 -8.02 -7.83 -18.63
N GLU A 61 -7.26 -8.73 -18.01
CA GLU A 61 -6.85 -8.59 -16.61
C GLU A 61 -5.86 -7.44 -16.44
N GLY A 62 -4.94 -7.25 -17.39
CA GLY A 62 -4.04 -6.11 -17.43
C GLY A 62 -4.79 -4.77 -17.52
N LYS A 63 -5.79 -4.68 -18.41
CA LYS A 63 -6.70 -3.52 -18.51
C LYS A 63 -7.44 -3.27 -17.20
N SER A 64 -7.94 -4.32 -16.57
CA SER A 64 -8.61 -4.24 -15.27
C SER A 64 -7.67 -3.70 -14.19
N ILE A 65 -6.43 -4.20 -14.11
CA ILE A 65 -5.43 -3.73 -13.14
C ILE A 65 -5.17 -2.24 -13.30
N ILE A 66 -4.95 -1.77 -14.53
CA ILE A 66 -4.70 -0.36 -14.82
C ILE A 66 -5.94 0.48 -14.49
N TYR A 67 -7.12 0.05 -14.91
CA TYR A 67 -8.37 0.77 -14.67
C TYR A 67 -8.65 0.95 -13.18
N TYR A 68 -8.60 -0.14 -12.41
CA TYR A 68 -8.87 -0.10 -10.97
C TYR A 68 -7.76 0.62 -10.20
N GLY A 69 -6.49 0.50 -10.63
CA GLY A 69 -5.39 1.28 -10.05
C GLY A 69 -5.56 2.78 -10.26
N ALA A 70 -5.92 3.21 -11.48
CA ALA A 70 -6.21 4.61 -11.78
C ALA A 70 -7.44 5.12 -11.04
N LEU A 71 -8.53 4.34 -11.01
CA LEU A 71 -9.74 4.67 -10.25
C LEU A 71 -9.43 4.83 -8.76
N GLY A 72 -8.67 3.91 -8.18
CA GLY A 72 -8.22 3.98 -6.79
C GLY A 72 -7.45 5.27 -6.50
N PHE A 73 -6.47 5.60 -7.33
CA PHE A 73 -5.71 6.84 -7.21
C PHE A 73 -6.60 8.08 -7.28
N LEU A 74 -7.53 8.14 -8.25
CA LEU A 74 -8.45 9.27 -8.39
C LEU A 74 -9.40 9.40 -7.18
N LEU A 75 -9.92 8.28 -6.66
CA LEU A 75 -10.77 8.30 -5.47
C LEU A 75 -10.00 8.83 -4.25
N ILE A 76 -8.80 8.33 -4.00
CA ILE A 76 -7.95 8.78 -2.88
C ILE A 76 -7.57 10.26 -3.07
N GLY A 77 -7.19 10.67 -4.28
CA GLY A 77 -6.83 12.05 -4.61
C GLY A 77 -7.99 13.04 -4.46
N LEU A 78 -9.21 12.65 -4.83
CA LEU A 78 -10.41 13.45 -4.60
C LEU A 78 -10.68 13.65 -3.10
N ILE A 79 -10.51 12.60 -2.30
CA ILE A 79 -10.65 12.73 -0.84
C ILE A 79 -9.55 13.65 -0.27
N GLY A 80 -8.32 13.50 -0.74
CA GLY A 80 -7.18 14.34 -0.33
C GLY A 80 -7.36 15.81 -0.68
N SER A 81 -7.95 16.13 -1.83
CA SER A 81 -8.23 17.51 -2.24
C SER A 81 -9.33 18.15 -1.42
N LEU A 82 -10.38 17.39 -1.07
CA LEU A 82 -11.45 17.84 -0.18
C LEU A 82 -10.96 17.99 1.28
N ALA A 83 -9.98 17.21 1.70
CA ALA A 83 -9.32 17.33 3.00
C ALA A 83 -8.28 18.48 3.05
N GLY A 84 -8.13 19.26 1.97
CA GLY A 84 -7.28 20.45 1.94
C GLY A 84 -5.78 20.17 1.81
N TRP A 85 -5.37 19.08 1.14
CA TRP A 85 -3.96 18.71 0.90
C TRP A 85 -3.04 18.92 2.12
N VAL A 86 -3.50 18.58 3.33
CA VAL A 86 -2.67 18.69 4.54
C VAL A 86 -1.91 17.39 4.78
N LEU A 87 -0.97 17.08 3.90
CA LEU A 87 0.05 16.08 4.16
C LEU A 87 1.38 16.58 3.59
N GLN A 88 1.94 17.60 4.24
CA GLN A 88 3.38 17.79 4.17
C GLN A 88 4.00 16.74 5.10
N PRO A 89 4.64 15.68 4.60
CA PRO A 89 5.50 14.87 5.44
C PRO A 89 6.60 15.79 5.96
N GLU A 90 6.99 15.61 7.21
CA GLU A 90 8.22 16.23 7.70
C GLU A 90 9.36 15.77 6.79
N ARG A 91 10.01 16.72 6.11
CA ARG A 91 11.18 16.41 5.28
C ARG A 91 12.26 15.83 6.19
N LEU A 92 12.58 14.55 6.00
CA LEU A 92 13.86 13.97 6.39
C LEU A 92 15.02 14.84 5.85
N PRO A 93 15.82 15.49 6.70
CA PRO A 93 16.77 16.53 6.27
C PRO A 93 17.84 16.09 5.27
N LYS A 94 17.96 14.80 4.97
CA LYS A 94 19.00 14.20 4.11
C LYS A 94 18.51 13.62 2.79
N PHE A 95 17.21 13.44 2.61
CA PHE A 95 16.68 12.75 1.42
C PHE A 95 16.60 13.72 0.24
N SER A 96 17.12 13.30 -0.92
CA SER A 96 16.83 13.97 -2.19
C SER A 96 15.38 13.73 -2.62
N LEU A 97 14.89 14.48 -3.60
CA LEU A 97 13.55 14.26 -4.16
C LEU A 97 13.38 12.83 -4.71
N LEU A 98 14.44 12.29 -5.32
CA LEU A 98 14.47 10.92 -5.81
C LEU A 98 14.35 9.93 -4.64
N ASP A 99 15.08 10.15 -3.54
CA ASP A 99 15.02 9.26 -2.36
C ASP A 99 13.64 9.25 -1.73
N TYR A 100 12.94 10.39 -1.67
CA TYR A 100 11.55 10.43 -1.22
C TYR A 100 10.62 9.67 -2.14
N ALA A 101 10.77 9.83 -3.46
CA ALA A 101 9.94 9.12 -4.43
C ALA A 101 10.15 7.59 -4.31
N LEU A 102 11.40 7.14 -4.23
CA LEU A 102 11.75 5.74 -4.05
C LEU A 102 11.22 5.21 -2.71
N PHE A 103 11.40 5.95 -1.63
CA PHE A 103 10.88 5.57 -0.31
C PHE A 103 9.35 5.48 -0.30
N GLY A 104 8.66 6.41 -0.95
CA GLY A 104 7.20 6.39 -1.08
C GLY A 104 6.70 5.16 -1.85
N ILE A 105 7.41 4.74 -2.90
CA ILE A 105 7.13 3.50 -3.63
C ILE A 105 7.37 2.29 -2.73
N LEU A 106 8.52 2.21 -2.07
CA LEU A 106 8.86 1.12 -1.14
C LEU A 106 7.79 0.97 -0.05
N MET A 107 7.39 2.07 0.59
CA MET A 107 6.36 2.08 1.63
C MET A 107 5.01 1.58 1.09
N ALA A 108 4.56 2.10 -0.06
CA ALA A 108 3.30 1.69 -0.66
C ALA A 108 3.28 0.18 -0.92
N VAL A 109 4.33 -0.37 -1.54
CA VAL A 109 4.42 -1.80 -1.82
C VAL A 109 4.45 -2.62 -0.53
N ALA A 110 5.28 -2.23 0.44
CA ALA A 110 5.41 -2.95 1.71
C ALA A 110 4.10 -2.96 2.52
N GLU A 111 3.41 -1.82 2.59
CA GLU A 111 2.13 -1.72 3.28
C GLU A 111 1.04 -2.51 2.59
N GLU A 112 0.95 -2.49 1.26
CA GLU A 112 -0.04 -3.32 0.56
C GLU A 112 0.25 -4.82 0.72
N GLN A 113 1.51 -5.23 0.71
CA GLN A 113 1.87 -6.63 1.00
C GLN A 113 1.44 -7.02 2.42
N PHE A 114 1.64 -6.16 3.42
CA PHE A 114 1.23 -6.45 4.79
C PHE A 114 -0.27 -6.40 5.01
N PHE A 115 -0.88 -5.24 4.73
CA PHE A 115 -2.27 -4.98 5.08
C PHE A 115 -3.25 -5.68 4.16
N ARG A 116 -2.91 -5.84 2.86
CA ARG A 116 -3.82 -6.44 1.89
C ARG A 116 -3.47 -7.91 1.74
N ALA A 117 -2.30 -8.24 1.21
CA ALA A 117 -1.95 -9.65 0.96
C ALA A 117 -1.93 -10.51 2.25
N GLY A 118 -1.51 -9.94 3.38
CA GLY A 118 -1.51 -10.60 4.68
C GLY A 118 -2.80 -10.41 5.46
N LEU A 119 -2.95 -9.24 6.08
CA LEU A 119 -3.97 -8.97 7.09
C LEU A 119 -5.40 -9.09 6.54
N LEU A 120 -5.72 -8.46 5.41
CA LEU A 120 -7.06 -8.53 4.83
C LEU A 120 -7.40 -9.97 4.42
N SER A 121 -6.44 -10.73 3.89
CA SER A 121 -6.63 -12.16 3.59
C SER A 121 -6.95 -12.96 4.85
N TRP A 122 -6.22 -12.71 5.94
CA TRP A 122 -6.47 -13.34 7.24
C TRP A 122 -7.85 -12.99 7.81
N ILE A 123 -8.24 -11.72 7.76
CA ILE A 123 -9.56 -11.28 8.23
C ILE A 123 -10.66 -11.94 7.39
N ARG A 124 -10.54 -11.95 6.06
CA ARG A 124 -11.52 -12.60 5.15
C ARG A 124 -11.60 -14.12 5.30
N ALA A 125 -10.53 -14.77 5.75
CA ALA A 125 -10.56 -16.18 6.12
C ALA A 125 -11.31 -16.42 7.45
N SER A 126 -11.39 -15.39 8.30
CA SER A 126 -11.98 -15.45 9.64
C SER A 126 -13.42 -14.92 9.71
N VAL A 127 -13.82 -14.04 8.78
CA VAL A 127 -15.18 -13.45 8.71
C VAL A 127 -15.76 -13.60 7.30
N SER A 128 -17.07 -13.89 7.21
CA SER A 128 -17.74 -14.10 5.93
C SER A 128 -18.11 -12.81 5.18
N ASP A 129 -18.21 -11.69 5.89
CA ASP A 129 -18.63 -10.40 5.33
C ASP A 129 -17.42 -9.58 4.84
N ASN A 130 -17.38 -9.33 3.54
CA ASN A 130 -16.32 -8.53 2.91
C ASN A 130 -16.32 -7.08 3.39
N THR A 131 -17.49 -6.48 3.70
CA THR A 131 -17.58 -5.11 4.22
C THR A 131 -16.93 -5.02 5.58
N VAL A 132 -17.20 -5.99 6.46
CA VAL A 132 -16.56 -6.08 7.78
C VAL A 132 -15.04 -6.22 7.61
N ALA A 133 -14.60 -7.08 6.70
CA ALA A 133 -13.17 -7.28 6.45
C ALA A 133 -12.47 -6.01 5.93
N ILE A 134 -13.10 -5.29 5.00
CA ILE A 134 -12.60 -4.02 4.44
C ILE A 134 -12.46 -2.98 5.55
N VAL A 135 -13.53 -2.76 6.33
CA VAL A 135 -13.55 -1.74 7.40
C VAL A 135 -12.56 -2.09 8.51
N ALA A 136 -12.46 -3.36 8.91
CA ALA A 136 -11.51 -3.81 9.92
C ALA A 136 -10.05 -3.62 9.46
N SER A 137 -9.73 -4.02 8.23
CA SER A 137 -8.40 -3.80 7.64
C SER A 137 -8.04 -2.32 7.57
N ALA A 138 -8.96 -1.47 7.10
CA ALA A 138 -8.77 -0.02 7.05
C ALA A 138 -8.62 0.64 8.43
N THR A 139 -9.34 0.13 9.43
CA THR A 139 -9.24 0.60 10.82
C THR A 139 -7.85 0.31 11.38
N ILE A 140 -7.34 -0.92 11.20
CA ILE A 140 -6.01 -1.30 11.66
C ILE A 140 -4.92 -0.51 10.90
N PHE A 141 -5.11 -0.29 9.60
CA PHE A 141 -4.23 0.54 8.77
C PHE A 141 -4.15 1.99 9.28
N SER A 142 -5.29 2.60 9.60
CA SER A 142 -5.34 3.96 10.16
C SER A 142 -4.76 4.01 11.58
N ALA A 143 -5.03 3.00 12.42
CA ALA A 143 -4.44 2.90 13.76
C ALA A 143 -2.90 2.78 13.71
N TYR A 144 -2.36 2.04 12.74
CA TYR A 144 -0.92 1.97 12.49
C TYR A 144 -0.31 3.35 12.19
N HIS A 145 -1.05 4.23 11.51
CA HIS A 145 -0.63 5.59 11.21
C HIS A 145 -0.69 6.57 12.39
N LEU A 146 -1.25 6.18 13.55
CA LEU A 146 -1.14 6.99 14.79
C LEU A 146 0.32 7.25 15.18
N ALA A 147 1.23 6.31 14.87
CA ALA A 147 2.65 6.47 15.13
C ALA A 147 3.31 7.56 14.25
N VAL A 148 2.70 7.90 13.11
CA VAL A 148 3.22 8.87 12.13
C VAL A 148 2.51 10.22 12.27
N TYR A 149 1.18 10.21 12.43
CA TYR A 149 0.36 11.43 12.44
C TYR A 149 -0.13 11.83 13.83
N GLY A 150 0.20 11.07 14.87
CA GLY A 150 -0.31 11.31 16.22
C GLY A 150 -1.83 11.24 16.24
N ILE A 151 -2.47 12.21 16.91
CA ILE A 151 -3.94 12.31 17.02
C ILE A 151 -4.54 13.32 16.02
N ASP A 152 -3.86 13.62 14.91
CA ASP A 152 -4.42 14.45 13.84
C ASP A 152 -5.57 13.73 13.15
N ILE A 153 -6.80 14.03 13.59
CA ILE A 153 -8.02 13.37 13.14
C ILE A 153 -8.22 13.53 11.63
N ASN A 154 -7.86 14.68 11.04
CA ASN A 154 -8.06 14.90 9.60
C ASN A 154 -7.18 13.96 8.77
N ARG A 155 -5.92 13.81 9.17
CA ARG A 155 -4.98 12.88 8.52
C ARG A 155 -5.39 11.42 8.72
N LEU A 156 -5.81 11.05 9.93
CA LEU A 156 -6.25 9.69 10.23
C LEU A 156 -7.54 9.30 9.50
N VAL A 157 -8.47 10.23 9.34
CA VAL A 157 -9.69 10.03 8.55
C VAL A 157 -9.33 9.85 7.07
N TYR A 158 -8.43 10.68 6.53
CA TYR A 158 -7.93 10.48 5.16
C TYR A 158 -7.28 9.10 4.98
N VAL A 159 -6.39 8.69 5.89
CA VAL A 159 -5.76 7.36 5.86
C VAL A 159 -6.79 6.24 5.97
N PHE A 160 -7.80 6.41 6.82
CA PHE A 160 -8.87 5.42 6.98
C PHE A 160 -9.67 5.25 5.68
N ILE A 161 -10.13 6.35 5.07
CA ILE A 161 -10.90 6.28 3.82
C ILE A 161 -10.02 5.74 2.68
N GLY A 162 -8.77 6.18 2.58
CA GLY A 162 -7.80 5.59 1.65
C GLY A 162 -7.61 4.09 1.90
N GLY A 163 -7.54 3.68 3.16
CA GLY A 163 -7.47 2.30 3.59
C GLY A 163 -8.66 1.46 3.11
N VAL A 164 -9.88 2.02 3.21
CA VAL A 164 -11.13 1.43 2.71
C VAL A 164 -11.08 1.27 1.19
N VAL A 165 -10.68 2.31 0.46
CA VAL A 165 -10.58 2.26 -1.01
C VAL A 165 -9.60 1.17 -1.44
N LEU A 166 -8.39 1.15 -0.86
CA LEU A 166 -7.36 0.16 -1.18
C LEU A 166 -7.83 -1.27 -0.89
N ALA A 167 -8.45 -1.52 0.27
CA ALA A 167 -8.99 -2.84 0.60
C ALA A 167 -10.15 -3.24 -0.35
N TRP A 168 -11.02 -2.29 -0.71
CA TRP A 168 -12.10 -2.51 -1.66
C TRP A 168 -11.58 -2.89 -3.05
N LEU A 169 -10.52 -2.25 -3.55
CA LEU A 169 -9.90 -2.60 -4.84
C LEU A 169 -9.47 -4.07 -4.87
N VAL A 170 -8.81 -4.54 -3.81
CA VAL A 170 -8.33 -5.93 -3.74
C VAL A 170 -9.49 -6.90 -3.63
N VAL A 171 -10.53 -6.60 -2.85
CA VAL A 171 -11.74 -7.44 -2.77
C VAL A 171 -12.48 -7.47 -4.11
N LYS A 172 -12.57 -6.33 -4.81
CA LYS A 172 -13.30 -6.19 -6.07
C LYS A 172 -12.60 -6.91 -7.23
N THR A 173 -11.28 -6.85 -7.28
CA THR A 173 -10.47 -7.41 -8.38
C THR A 173 -9.87 -8.78 -8.07
N ASN A 174 -9.91 -9.19 -6.80
CA ASN A 174 -9.21 -10.35 -6.25
C ASN A 174 -7.68 -10.34 -6.51
N ARG A 175 -7.12 -9.14 -6.76
CA ARG A 175 -5.70 -8.92 -7.07
C ARG A 175 -5.13 -7.78 -6.24
N ILE A 176 -3.86 -7.88 -5.91
CA ILE A 176 -3.18 -6.91 -5.04
C ILE A 176 -2.58 -5.75 -5.86
N SER A 177 -2.20 -5.99 -7.12
CA SER A 177 -1.58 -4.96 -7.96
C SER A 177 -2.38 -3.66 -8.12
N PRO A 178 -3.73 -3.64 -8.22
CA PRO A 178 -4.45 -2.37 -8.36
C PRO A 178 -4.30 -1.48 -7.12
N SER A 179 -4.28 -2.06 -5.92
CA SER A 179 -4.11 -1.30 -4.69
C SER A 179 -2.67 -0.80 -4.55
N ILE A 180 -1.67 -1.62 -4.91
CA ILE A 180 -0.26 -1.19 -4.96
C ILE A 180 -0.10 0.02 -5.88
N ILE A 181 -0.63 -0.05 -7.10
CA ILE A 181 -0.52 1.05 -8.08
C ILE A 181 -1.20 2.31 -7.55
N ALA A 182 -2.44 2.20 -7.05
CA ALA A 182 -3.17 3.34 -6.50
C ALA A 182 -2.41 4.02 -5.35
N HIS A 183 -1.86 3.22 -4.43
CA HIS A 183 -1.11 3.70 -3.28
C HIS A 183 0.23 4.32 -3.68
N MET A 184 0.98 3.69 -4.60
CA MET A 184 2.23 4.25 -5.13
C MET A 184 2.00 5.62 -5.77
N LEU A 185 0.98 5.74 -6.64
CA LEU A 185 0.64 7.00 -7.28
C LEU A 185 0.24 8.07 -6.28
N ASN A 186 -0.50 7.69 -5.22
CA ASN A 186 -0.85 8.60 -4.14
C ASN A 186 0.40 9.12 -3.40
N ASN A 187 1.33 8.24 -3.06
CA ASN A 187 2.57 8.63 -2.38
C ASN A 187 3.45 9.51 -3.26
N LEU A 188 3.58 9.18 -4.55
CA LEU A 188 4.33 9.98 -5.52
C LEU A 188 3.71 11.36 -5.73
N ALA A 189 2.38 11.45 -5.82
CA ALA A 189 1.67 12.72 -5.86
C ALA A 189 1.99 13.55 -4.60
N GLY A 190 1.91 12.92 -3.42
CA GLY A 190 2.31 13.54 -2.16
C GLY A 190 3.72 14.13 -2.21
N VAL A 191 4.72 13.36 -2.67
CA VAL A 191 6.11 13.84 -2.81
C VAL A 191 6.22 15.07 -3.72
N MET A 192 5.45 15.13 -4.82
CA MET A 192 5.48 16.25 -5.76
C MET A 192 4.83 17.53 -5.21
N PHE A 193 3.75 17.42 -4.42
CA PHE A 193 3.06 18.57 -3.81
C PHE A 193 3.74 19.09 -2.54
N VAL A 194 4.80 18.41 -2.10
CA VAL A 194 5.63 18.78 -0.96
C VAL A 194 6.82 19.64 -1.39
N GLY A 195 7.02 19.84 -2.70
CA GLY A 195 8.07 20.67 -3.33
C GLY A 195 8.03 22.14 -2.95
#